data_AF-A0A4Q6G8V2-F1
#
_entry.id   AF-A0A4Q6G8V2-F1
#
_cell.length_a   1.000
_cell.length_b   1.000
_cell.length_c   1.000
_cell.angle_alpha   90.00
_cell.angle_beta   90.00
_cell.angle_gamma   90.00
#
_symmetry.space_group_name_H-M   'P 1'
#
loop_
_entity.id
_entity.type
_entity.pdbx_description
1 polymer ?
#
loop_
_entity_poly.entity_id
_entity_poly.type
_entity_poly.pdbx_seq_one_letter_code
_entity_poly.pdbx_strand_id
1 'polypeptide(L)'
;TITATGLPFFENFYAGGVRSVRGFRDNTLGPRSEVISGFRGQPLGGALKTTGSLEMYFPKLFDSKAARISAFVDFGNVFSGTDTFDAGELRASTGVSLLWRAPVGPISISYAYPLRKEDEDEVERLQFTFGGAF
;
A
#
# COMPACT_ATOMS: atom_id res chain seq x y z
N THR A 1 -11.09 -20.92 -30.76
CA THR A 1 -10.89 -20.94 -29.30
C THR A 1 -10.34 -19.60 -28.89
N ILE A 2 -11.08 -18.79 -28.13
CA ILE A 2 -10.54 -17.51 -27.62
C ILE A 2 -9.51 -17.86 -26.55
N THR A 3 -8.24 -17.74 -26.90
CA THR A 3 -7.13 -17.84 -25.95
C THR A 3 -7.01 -16.47 -25.32
N ALA A 4 -7.39 -16.34 -24.04
CA ALA A 4 -7.11 -15.12 -23.30
C ALA A 4 -5.59 -15.00 -23.14
N THR A 5 -4.97 -14.10 -23.91
CA THR A 5 -3.55 -13.76 -23.74
C THR A 5 -3.43 -12.78 -22.58
N GLY A 6 -3.43 -13.31 -21.36
CA GLY A 6 -3.27 -12.55 -20.11
C GLY A 6 -3.72 -13.32 -18.89
N LEU A 7 -3.21 -12.96 -17.70
CA LEU A 7 -3.76 -13.46 -16.43
C LEU A 7 -5.18 -12.90 -16.23
N PRO A 8 -6.11 -13.68 -15.64
CA PRO A 8 -7.41 -13.15 -15.26
C PRO A 8 -7.28 -11.98 -14.27
N PHE A 9 -8.16 -10.98 -14.37
CA PHE A 9 -8.09 -9.76 -13.54
C PHE A 9 -8.16 -10.01 -12.02
N PHE A 10 -8.75 -11.12 -11.60
CA PHE A 10 -8.82 -11.52 -10.18
C PHE A 10 -7.50 -12.10 -9.65
N GLU A 11 -6.54 -12.40 -10.53
CA GLU A 11 -5.17 -12.81 -10.17
C GLU A 11 -4.19 -11.64 -10.21
N ASN A 12 -4.67 -10.43 -10.51
CA ASN A 12 -3.84 -9.23 -10.52
C ASN A 12 -3.25 -8.94 -9.14
N PHE A 13 -2.05 -8.37 -9.14
CA PHE A 13 -1.49 -7.77 -7.94
C PHE A 13 -2.12 -6.41 -7.66
N TYR A 14 -2.12 -6.04 -6.38
CA TYR A 14 -2.60 -4.75 -5.89
C TYR A 14 -1.59 -4.13 -4.93
N ALA A 15 -1.55 -2.79 -4.91
CA ALA A 15 -0.75 -2.02 -3.95
C ALA A 15 -1.54 -0.80 -3.43
N GLY A 16 -0.94 -0.14 -2.44
CA GLY A 16 -1.64 0.75 -1.51
C GLY A 16 -1.99 -0.01 -0.24
N GLY A 17 -1.98 0.69 0.89
CA GLY A 17 -2.35 0.11 2.17
C GLY A 17 -1.21 -0.31 3.07
N VAL A 18 -1.60 -0.79 4.25
CA VAL A 18 -0.71 -1.24 5.33
C VAL A 18 0.25 -2.38 4.95
N ARG A 19 -0.03 -3.11 3.87
CA ARG A 19 0.77 -4.25 3.38
C ARG A 19 1.68 -3.92 2.19
N SER A 20 1.71 -2.67 1.73
CA SER A 20 2.57 -2.27 0.61
C SER A 20 3.09 -0.85 0.76
N VAL A 21 2.29 0.15 0.41
CA VAL A 21 2.64 1.57 0.51
C VAL A 21 1.66 2.24 1.45
N ARG A 22 2.05 2.39 2.73
CA ARG A 22 1.22 3.04 3.75
C ARG A 22 0.92 4.47 3.35
N GLY A 23 -0.23 5.01 3.74
CA GLY A 23 -0.66 6.37 3.36
C GLY A 23 -1.50 6.44 2.10
N PHE A 24 -1.55 5.36 1.31
CA PHE A 24 -2.49 5.18 0.22
C PHE A 24 -3.54 4.15 0.65
N ARG A 25 -4.76 4.32 0.17
CA ARG A 25 -5.86 3.40 0.49
C ARG A 25 -5.58 2.02 -0.11
N ASP A 26 -5.98 0.97 0.62
CA ASP A 26 -5.80 -0.42 0.22
C ASP A 26 -6.23 -0.67 -1.23
N ASN A 27 -5.35 -1.31 -1.99
CA ASN A 27 -5.58 -1.77 -3.37
C ASN A 27 -5.96 -0.66 -4.37
N THR A 28 -5.53 0.59 -4.15
CA THR A 28 -5.86 1.72 -5.03
C THR A 28 -4.74 2.17 -5.97
N LEU A 29 -3.51 1.68 -5.78
CA LEU A 29 -2.38 2.03 -6.63
C LEU A 29 -2.30 1.14 -7.88
N GLY A 30 -2.05 1.77 -9.03
CA GLY A 30 -1.86 1.12 -10.33
C GLY A 30 -2.97 1.43 -11.34
N PRO A 31 -3.08 0.61 -12.39
CA PRO A 31 -4.05 0.81 -13.47
C PRO A 31 -5.49 0.85 -12.96
N ARG A 32 -6.29 1.73 -13.58
CA ARG A 32 -7.70 1.92 -13.27
C ARG A 32 -8.54 1.75 -14.53
N SER A 33 -9.81 1.37 -14.35
CA SER A 33 -10.81 1.38 -15.40
C SER A 33 -11.04 2.79 -15.92
N GLU A 34 -11.57 2.91 -17.14
CA GLU A 34 -12.05 4.18 -17.66
C GLU A 34 -13.09 4.83 -16.74
N VAL A 35 -13.08 6.16 -16.73
CA VAL A 35 -14.06 6.99 -16.01
C VAL A 35 -15.37 6.96 -16.79
N ILE A 36 -16.43 6.40 -16.19
CA ILE A 36 -17.75 6.33 -16.80
C ILE A 36 -18.66 7.32 -16.11
N SER A 37 -19.28 8.24 -16.87
CA SER A 37 -20.30 9.18 -16.38
C SER A 37 -19.87 10.01 -15.15
N GLY A 38 -18.59 10.39 -15.08
CA GLY A 38 -18.04 11.19 -13.97
C GLY A 38 -17.67 10.38 -12.71
N PHE A 39 -17.86 9.06 -12.72
CA PHE A 39 -17.41 8.19 -11.63
C PHE A 39 -15.95 7.80 -11.84
N ARG A 40 -15.12 7.96 -10.79
CA ARG A 40 -13.72 7.55 -10.80
C ARG A 40 -13.60 6.07 -11.18
N GLY A 41 -12.63 5.77 -12.06
CA GLY A 41 -12.31 4.41 -12.46
C GLY A 41 -11.97 3.51 -11.27
N GLN A 42 -12.48 2.28 -11.27
CA GLN A 42 -12.13 1.27 -10.27
C GLN A 42 -10.67 0.83 -10.46
N PRO A 43 -9.88 0.64 -9.37
CA PRO A 43 -8.56 0.03 -9.47
C PRO A 43 -8.67 -1.40 -10.03
N LEU A 44 -7.94 -1.69 -11.09
CA LEU A 44 -7.92 -3.00 -11.74
C LEU A 44 -6.76 -3.88 -11.25
N GLY A 45 -5.73 -3.26 -10.66
CA GLY A 45 -4.46 -3.93 -10.39
C GLY A 45 -3.70 -4.22 -11.69
N GLY A 46 -2.74 -5.14 -11.63
CA GLY A 46 -1.96 -5.51 -12.81
C GLY A 46 -1.02 -6.70 -12.58
N ALA A 47 -0.34 -7.13 -13.64
CA ALA A 47 0.49 -8.33 -13.61
C ALA A 47 1.89 -8.09 -13.00
N LEU A 48 2.30 -6.84 -12.81
CA LEU A 48 3.58 -6.49 -12.20
C LEU A 48 3.38 -5.59 -10.97
N LYS A 49 3.85 -6.05 -9.80
CA LYS A 49 3.91 -5.25 -8.58
C LYS A 49 5.35 -4.98 -8.17
N THR A 50 5.65 -3.72 -7.94
CA THR A 50 6.95 -3.27 -7.42
C THR A 50 6.72 -2.54 -6.12
N THR A 51 7.28 -3.05 -5.02
CA THR A 51 7.14 -2.44 -3.70
C THR A 51 8.45 -2.59 -2.93
N GLY A 52 8.80 -1.57 -2.16
CA GLY A 52 9.93 -1.57 -1.25
C GLY A 52 9.60 -0.74 -0.02
N SER A 53 10.23 -1.08 1.10
CA SER A 53 10.04 -0.40 2.37
C SER A 53 11.36 -0.36 3.14
N LEU A 54 11.65 0.78 3.74
CA LEU A 54 12.72 0.98 4.69
C LEU A 54 12.10 1.37 6.03
N GLU A 55 12.36 0.60 7.08
CA GLU A 55 11.78 0.83 8.40
C GLU A 55 12.86 0.85 9.48
N MET A 56 12.80 1.87 10.34
CA MET A 56 13.72 2.09 11.45
C MET A 56 12.98 1.98 12.78
N TYR A 57 13.43 1.08 13.66
CA TYR A 57 12.81 0.83 14.96
C TYR A 57 13.49 1.61 16.08
N PHE A 58 12.69 2.16 16.99
CA PHE A 58 13.15 2.93 18.14
C PHE A 58 12.80 2.24 19.47
N PRO A 59 13.56 1.21 19.88
CA PRO A 59 13.23 0.41 21.06
C PRO A 59 13.37 1.19 22.38
N LYS A 60 14.11 2.30 22.40
CA LYS A 60 14.36 3.11 23.61
C LYS A 60 13.39 4.28 23.77
N LEU A 61 12.50 4.54 22.81
CA LEU A 61 11.57 5.68 22.89
C LEU A 61 10.48 5.47 23.96
N PHE A 62 10.16 4.20 24.24
CA PHE A 62 9.29 3.79 25.34
C PHE A 62 9.94 2.65 26.10
N ASP A 63 9.99 2.76 27.42
CA ASP A 63 10.46 1.70 28.31
C ASP A 63 9.33 0.68 28.57
N SER A 64 8.80 0.10 27.48
CA SER A 64 7.75 -0.91 27.56
C SER A 64 7.98 -1.97 26.52
N LYS A 65 8.00 -3.23 26.96
CA LYS A 65 8.06 -4.38 26.04
C LYS A 65 6.80 -4.51 25.20
N ALA A 66 5.67 -3.91 25.59
CA ALA A 66 4.39 -4.10 24.91
C ALA A 66 4.26 -3.26 23.63
N ALA A 67 5.00 -2.16 23.50
CA ALA A 67 4.89 -1.23 22.38
C ALA A 67 6.21 -1.09 21.63
N ARG A 68 6.15 -0.91 20.31
CA ARG A 68 7.30 -0.60 19.47
C ARG A 68 6.94 0.52 18.52
N ILE A 69 7.75 1.59 18.52
CA ILE A 69 7.67 2.64 17.52
C ILE A 69 8.65 2.33 16.38
N SER A 70 8.23 2.62 15.16
CA SER A 70 9.10 2.76 14.00
C SER A 70 8.80 4.02 13.21
N ALA A 71 9.79 4.45 12.42
CA ALA A 71 9.58 5.37 11.30
C ALA A 71 9.87 4.60 10.01
N PHE A 72 9.15 4.91 8.94
CA PHE A 72 9.27 4.19 7.69
C PHE A 72 9.27 5.11 6.48
N VAL A 73 9.80 4.59 5.38
CA VAL A 73 9.65 5.10 4.03
C VAL A 73 9.21 3.93 3.16
N ASP A 74 8.03 4.03 2.58
CA ASP A 74 7.50 3.03 1.65
C ASP A 74 7.48 3.61 0.25
N PHE A 75 7.71 2.75 -0.75
CA PHE A 75 7.54 3.11 -2.15
C PHE A 75 7.02 1.92 -2.94
N GLY A 76 6.27 2.20 -4.00
CA GLY A 76 5.76 1.15 -4.87
C GLY A 76 4.65 1.60 -5.79
N ASN A 77 4.36 0.73 -6.76
CA ASN A 77 3.21 0.83 -7.64
C ASN A 77 2.87 -0.54 -8.24
N VAL A 78 1.74 -0.63 -8.93
CA VAL A 78 1.36 -1.77 -9.76
C VAL A 78 1.27 -1.31 -11.21
N PHE A 79 1.62 -2.18 -12.14
CA PHE A 79 1.60 -1.95 -13.58
C PHE A 79 0.89 -3.09 -14.30
N SER A 80 0.25 -2.79 -15.43
CA SER A 80 -0.46 -3.81 -16.24
C SER A 80 0.46 -4.95 -16.67
N GLY A 81 1.73 -4.67 -16.98
CA GLY A 81 2.72 -5.64 -17.43
C GLY A 81 4.15 -5.14 -17.20
N THR A 82 5.13 -5.91 -17.71
CA THR A 82 6.56 -5.52 -17.63
C THR A 82 6.94 -4.46 -18.65
N ASP A 83 6.20 -4.38 -19.75
CA ASP A 83 6.30 -3.40 -20.83
C ASP A 83 5.78 -2.01 -20.43
N THR A 84 4.87 -1.95 -19.45
CA THR A 84 4.31 -0.68 -18.93
C THR A 84 4.97 -0.20 -17.65
N PHE A 85 6.08 -0.83 -17.24
CA PHE A 85 6.83 -0.39 -16.06
C PHE A 85 7.47 0.98 -16.30
N ASP A 86 7.14 1.95 -15.45
CA ASP A 86 7.81 3.24 -15.39
C ASP A 86 8.18 3.58 -13.93
N ALA A 87 9.48 3.78 -13.68
CA ALA A 87 9.98 4.22 -12.38
C ALA A 87 9.44 5.61 -11.98
N GLY A 88 9.06 6.45 -12.95
CA GLY A 88 8.40 7.73 -12.76
C GLY A 88 6.98 7.62 -12.17
N GLU A 89 6.33 6.47 -12.26
CA GLU A 89 5.00 6.28 -11.68
C GLU A 89 5.05 5.72 -10.25
N LEU A 90 6.23 5.41 -9.72
CA LEU A 90 6.35 4.91 -8.35
C LEU A 90 5.81 5.92 -7.35
N ARG A 91 4.89 5.49 -6.48
CA ARG A 91 4.43 6.29 -5.35
C ARG A 91 5.36 6.09 -4.17
N ALA A 92 5.43 7.09 -3.31
CA ALA A 92 6.24 7.04 -2.12
C ALA A 92 5.56 7.75 -0.95
N SER A 93 5.77 7.25 0.24
CA SER A 93 5.29 7.82 1.49
C SER A 93 6.29 7.63 2.60
N THR A 94 6.18 8.44 3.64
CA THR A 94 6.93 8.27 4.88
C THR A 94 6.01 8.44 6.07
N GLY A 95 6.32 7.82 7.19
CA GLY A 95 5.46 7.92 8.36
C GLY A 95 6.06 7.32 9.60
N VAL A 96 5.23 7.25 10.62
CA VAL A 96 5.52 6.59 11.89
C VAL A 96 4.52 5.48 12.12
N SER A 97 4.95 4.40 12.75
CA SER A 97 4.11 3.29 13.12
C SER A 97 4.30 2.92 14.58
N LEU A 98 3.19 2.54 15.21
CA LEU A 98 3.11 1.99 16.55
C LEU A 98 2.59 0.57 16.43
N LEU A 99 3.41 -0.40 16.82
CA LEU A 99 2.99 -1.77 17.04
C LEU A 99 2.75 -1.99 18.53
N TRP A 100 1.52 -2.30 18.89
CA TRP A 100 1.13 -2.59 20.27
C TRP A 100 0.65 -4.04 20.41
N ARG A 101 1.26 -4.78 21.35
CA ARG A 101 0.83 -6.12 21.73
C ARG A 101 -0.31 -6.04 22.74
N ALA A 102 -1.54 -6.01 22.26
CA ALA A 102 -2.72 -6.04 23.11
C ALA A 102 -3.09 -7.49 23.52
N PRO A 103 -3.85 -7.69 24.62
CA PRO A 103 -4.28 -9.03 25.06
C PRO A 103 -5.12 -9.79 24.01
N VAL A 104 -5.82 -9.06 23.14
CA VAL A 104 -6.68 -9.61 22.08
C VAL A 104 -5.93 -9.89 20.76
N GLY A 105 -4.67 -9.46 20.64
CA GLY A 105 -3.87 -9.59 19.43
C GLY A 105 -2.95 -8.39 19.17
N PRO A 106 -2.04 -8.48 18.19
CA PRO A 106 -1.22 -7.35 17.78
C PRO A 106 -2.08 -6.28 17.10
N ILE A 107 -1.87 -5.02 17.48
CA ILE A 107 -2.47 -3.86 16.84
C ILE A 107 -1.35 -3.06 16.19
N SER A 108 -1.44 -2.84 14.88
CA SER A 108 -0.54 -1.93 14.17
C SER A 108 -1.29 -0.66 13.85
N ILE A 109 -0.73 0.48 14.22
CA ILE A 109 -1.23 1.80 13.85
C ILE A 109 -0.14 2.48 13.07
N SER A 110 -0.48 3.13 11.96
CA SER A 110 0.47 3.87 11.14
C SER A 110 -0.13 5.20 10.73
N TYR A 111 0.70 6.23 10.80
CA TYR A 111 0.40 7.55 10.27
C TYR A 111 1.42 7.89 9.19
N ALA A 112 0.94 7.99 7.96
CA ALA A 112 1.75 8.16 6.77
C ALA A 112 1.43 9.47 6.06
N TYR A 113 2.48 10.05 5.48
CA TYR A 113 2.46 11.22 4.64
C TYR A 113 2.95 10.84 3.24
N PRO A 114 2.07 10.87 2.22
CA PRO A 114 2.47 10.64 0.83
C PRO A 114 3.46 11.72 0.36
N LEU A 115 4.67 11.31 0.00
CA LEU A 115 5.73 12.18 -0.52
C LEU A 115 5.60 12.39 -2.03
N ARG A 116 5.19 11.32 -2.73
CA ARG A 116 4.96 11.33 -4.18
C ARG A 116 3.63 10.66 -4.47
N LYS A 117 2.67 11.46 -4.95
CA LYS A 117 1.31 11.08 -5.30
C LYS A 117 0.85 11.83 -6.54
N GLU A 118 -0.12 11.28 -7.24
CA GLU A 118 -0.88 11.95 -8.30
C GLU A 118 -2.28 12.36 -7.79
N ASP A 119 -3.05 13.04 -8.63
CA ASP A 119 -4.38 13.54 -8.28
C ASP A 119 -5.45 12.43 -8.22
N GLU A 120 -5.26 11.37 -8.98
CA GLU A 120 -6.15 10.21 -9.01
C GLU A 120 -5.88 9.20 -7.89
N ASP A 121 -4.77 9.37 -7.15
CA ASP A 121 -4.44 8.50 -6.03
C ASP A 121 -5.38 8.74 -4.85
N GLU A 122 -5.62 7.68 -4.09
CA GLU A 122 -6.51 7.72 -2.93
C GLU A 122 -5.67 7.64 -1.67
N VAL A 123 -5.67 8.74 -0.91
CA VAL A 123 -4.83 8.90 0.28
C VAL A 123 -5.60 8.52 1.52
N GLU A 124 -4.98 7.69 2.35
CA GLU A 124 -5.46 7.29 3.67
C GLU A 124 -4.31 7.40 4.67
N ARG A 125 -4.20 8.55 5.34
CA ARG A 125 -3.03 8.87 6.18
C ARG A 125 -2.96 8.05 7.46
N LEU A 126 -4.09 7.79 8.10
CA LEU A 126 -4.17 7.01 9.31
C LEU A 126 -4.69 5.62 8.97
N GLN A 127 -3.88 4.60 9.20
CA GLN A 127 -4.24 3.22 8.92
C GLN A 127 -3.97 2.36 10.14
N PHE A 128 -4.85 1.41 10.40
CA PHE A 128 -4.72 0.51 11.55
C PHE A 128 -5.14 -0.91 11.17
N THR A 129 -4.46 -1.89 11.74
CA THR A 129 -4.83 -3.30 11.63
C THR A 129 -4.89 -3.92 13.02
N PHE A 130 -5.93 -4.72 13.21
CA PHE A 130 -6.08 -5.60 14.37
C PHE A 130 -5.72 -7.00 13.91
N GLY A 131 -4.87 -7.69 14.66
CA GLY A 131 -4.42 -9.04 14.32
C GLY A 131 -5.60 -9.98 14.11
N GLY A 132 -5.69 -10.54 12.90
CA GLY A 132 -6.76 -11.48 12.53
C GLY A 132 -7.11 -11.46 11.05
N ALA A 133 -6.16 -11.81 10.17
CA ALA A 133 -6.35 -12.49 8.88
C ALA A 133 -5.02 -12.48 8.12
N PHE A 134 -4.47 -13.67 7.86
CA PHE A 134 -3.29 -13.87 7.02
C PHE A 134 -3.73 -14.05 5.56
#